data_AF-A0A2T8IBW5-F1
#
_entry.id   AF-A0A2T8IBW5-F1
#
_cell.length_a   1.000
_cell.length_b   1.000
_cell.length_c   1.000
_cell.angle_alpha   90.00
_cell.angle_beta   90.00
_cell.angle_gamma   90.00
#
_symmetry.space_group_name_H-M   'P 1'
#
loop_
_entity.id
_entity.type
_entity.pdbx_description
1 polymer ?
#
loop_
_entity_poly.entity_id
_entity_poly.type
_entity_poly.pdbx_seq_one_letter_code
_entity_poly.pdbx_strand_id
1 'polypeptide(L)'
;MWIQKGFFRPFLPKFPFIPGTDVAGEIVEVGSAVREFKPGDTVVSKLNFWKAGGLAEYVAASEGNTVALPTGVSAADAAGFPMAGLTALQGVKTIGTKFDGRDTGANILITAASSGVGTYAVQLAKLGNHHVTATCGARNLELVSSLGADEVLDYMTPEGAALMNSLGKKYDYVINIAKASRWSVLKTTLSGQGRVVDVAPNLGNIVASFTTLFARRKLSLLNQSLGKEDLRFLLELMEEGKLRTVVDSRHPFEKAAEAWEKVFSCHATGKVIVDM
;
A
#
# COMPACT_ATOMS: atom_id res chain seq x y z
N MET A 1 -11.00 8.78 2.75
CA MET A 1 -11.42 8.02 3.96
C MET A 1 -11.01 8.67 5.29
N TRP A 2 -9.71 8.87 5.58
CA TRP A 2 -9.24 9.33 6.90
C TRP A 2 -9.74 10.73 7.32
N ILE A 3 -9.81 11.67 6.36
CA ILE A 3 -10.37 13.01 6.57
C ILE A 3 -11.83 12.92 7.01
N GLN A 4 -12.66 12.13 6.31
CA GLN A 4 -14.08 11.94 6.64
C GLN A 4 -14.29 11.21 7.99
N LYS A 5 -13.37 10.33 8.40
CA LYS A 5 -13.39 9.70 9.74
C LYS A 5 -12.87 10.62 10.85
N GLY A 6 -12.52 11.87 10.54
CA GLY A 6 -12.11 12.89 11.52
C GLY A 6 -10.69 12.72 12.05
N PHE A 7 -9.88 11.82 11.49
CA PHE A 7 -8.51 11.56 11.97
C PHE A 7 -7.61 12.80 11.86
N PHE A 8 -7.86 13.65 10.86
CA PHE A 8 -7.11 14.89 10.62
C PHE A 8 -7.91 16.15 10.98
N ARG A 9 -8.85 16.08 11.95
CA ARG A 9 -9.66 17.24 12.36
C ARG A 9 -8.85 18.54 12.60
N PRO A 10 -7.66 18.52 13.22
CA PRO A 10 -6.87 19.74 13.41
C PRO A 10 -6.21 20.28 12.12
N PHE A 11 -6.14 19.48 11.06
CA PHE A 11 -5.43 19.77 9.81
C PHE A 11 -6.33 19.52 8.59
N LEU A 12 -7.62 19.88 8.67
CA LEU A 12 -8.54 19.64 7.56
C LEU A 12 -8.14 20.46 6.32
N PRO A 13 -8.29 19.90 5.10
CA PRO A 13 -8.15 20.68 3.89
C PRO A 13 -9.27 21.73 3.81
N LYS A 14 -9.10 22.72 2.92
CA LYS A 14 -10.17 23.66 2.59
C LYS A 14 -11.31 22.93 1.87
N PHE A 15 -12.55 23.33 2.17
CA PHE A 15 -13.76 22.80 1.52
C PHE A 15 -14.34 23.81 0.52
N PRO A 16 -14.97 23.36 -0.60
CA PRO A 16 -15.15 21.96 -1.01
C PRO A 16 -13.82 21.27 -1.37
N PHE A 17 -13.77 19.95 -1.19
CA PHE A 17 -12.56 19.13 -1.38
C PHE A 17 -12.87 17.96 -2.30
N ILE A 18 -12.17 17.87 -3.43
CA ILE A 18 -12.28 16.76 -4.37
C ILE A 18 -11.30 15.66 -3.93
N PRO A 19 -11.75 14.45 -3.60
CA PRO A 19 -10.83 13.41 -3.15
C PRO A 19 -10.12 12.71 -4.32
N GLY A 20 -9.22 11.77 -3.99
CA GLY A 20 -8.46 10.98 -4.97
C GLY A 20 -7.06 11.54 -5.19
N THR A 21 -6.05 10.73 -4.88
CA THR A 21 -4.63 11.10 -5.01
C THR A 21 -3.87 10.32 -6.06
N ASP A 22 -4.39 9.16 -6.46
CA ASP A 22 -3.74 8.27 -7.39
C ASP A 22 -4.46 8.45 -8.72
N VAL A 23 -3.73 8.88 -9.74
CA VAL A 23 -4.30 9.17 -11.07
C VAL A 23 -3.38 8.64 -12.16
N ALA A 24 -3.97 8.25 -13.27
CA ALA A 24 -3.27 8.03 -14.54
C ALA A 24 -4.12 8.62 -15.66
N GLY A 25 -3.47 9.14 -16.70
CA GLY A 25 -4.15 9.83 -17.78
C GLY A 25 -3.17 10.41 -18.79
N GLU A 26 -3.69 11.23 -19.70
CA GLU A 26 -2.92 11.92 -20.73
C GLU A 26 -2.68 13.38 -20.33
N ILE A 27 -1.48 13.89 -20.60
CA ILE A 27 -1.18 15.30 -20.40
C ILE A 27 -1.85 16.11 -21.50
N VAL A 28 -2.67 17.09 -21.10
CA VAL A 28 -3.31 18.04 -22.04
C VAL A 28 -2.62 19.39 -22.10
N GLU A 29 -1.94 19.79 -21.02
CA GLU A 29 -1.21 21.05 -20.91
C GLU A 29 -0.05 20.90 -19.92
N VAL A 30 1.03 21.67 -20.13
CA VAL A 30 2.18 21.72 -19.21
C VAL A 30 2.49 23.16 -18.82
N GLY A 31 2.90 23.35 -17.56
CA GLY A 31 3.38 24.65 -17.09
C GLY A 31 4.72 25.03 -17.72
N SER A 32 5.04 26.33 -17.78
CA SER A 32 6.25 26.85 -18.44
C SER A 32 7.59 26.33 -17.89
N ALA A 33 7.59 25.82 -16.66
CA ALA A 33 8.76 25.26 -16.00
C ALA A 33 8.91 23.74 -16.18
N VAL A 34 7.92 23.05 -16.75
CA VAL A 34 7.97 21.60 -17.02
C VAL A 34 9.00 21.32 -18.12
N ARG A 35 9.76 20.24 -17.96
CA ARG A 35 10.85 19.83 -18.83
C ARG A 35 10.74 18.38 -19.30
N GLU A 36 10.16 17.51 -18.47
CA GLU A 36 10.14 16.07 -18.72
C GLU A 36 8.93 15.60 -19.55
N PHE A 37 7.91 16.43 -19.71
CA PHE A 37 6.63 16.05 -20.28
C PHE A 37 6.11 17.04 -21.32
N LYS A 38 5.25 16.55 -22.22
CA LYS A 38 4.52 17.34 -23.22
C LYS A 38 3.07 16.85 -23.36
N PRO A 39 2.17 17.66 -23.95
CA PRO A 39 0.83 17.20 -24.29
C PRO A 39 0.85 15.91 -25.13
N GLY A 40 -0.07 15.00 -24.84
CA GLY A 40 -0.17 13.66 -25.44
C GLY A 40 0.60 12.57 -24.70
N ASP A 41 1.46 12.90 -23.73
CA ASP A 41 2.16 11.88 -22.93
C ASP A 41 1.19 11.20 -21.95
N THR A 42 1.17 9.88 -21.93
CA THR A 42 0.45 9.09 -20.91
C THR A 42 1.30 8.97 -19.64
N VAL A 43 0.71 9.29 -18.50
CA VAL A 43 1.42 9.38 -17.22
C VAL A 43 0.63 8.76 -16.07
N VAL A 44 1.35 8.48 -14.99
CA VAL A 44 0.79 8.18 -13.66
C VAL A 44 1.35 9.19 -12.66
N SER A 45 0.52 9.60 -11.69
CA SER A 45 0.93 10.57 -10.68
C SER A 45 0.36 10.28 -9.30
N LYS A 46 1.15 10.64 -8.29
CA LYS A 46 0.72 10.73 -6.89
C LYS A 46 0.49 12.22 -6.54
N LEU A 47 -0.77 12.63 -6.54
CA LEU A 47 -1.17 13.99 -6.20
C LEU A 47 -0.85 14.33 -4.75
N ASN A 48 -0.75 15.63 -4.46
CA ASN A 48 -0.60 16.10 -3.10
C ASN A 48 -1.87 15.81 -2.30
N PHE A 49 -1.73 15.06 -1.21
CA PHE A 49 -2.84 14.66 -0.34
C PHE A 49 -3.70 15.85 0.15
N TRP A 50 -3.09 16.98 0.44
CA TRP A 50 -3.78 18.18 0.95
C TRP A 50 -4.46 19.01 -0.13
N LYS A 51 -4.19 18.70 -1.41
CA LYS A 51 -4.74 19.38 -2.59
C LYS A 51 -5.43 18.39 -3.54
N ALA A 52 -5.88 17.24 -3.04
CA ALA A 52 -6.37 16.15 -3.88
C ALA A 52 -7.46 16.64 -4.85
N GLY A 53 -7.58 15.96 -5.99
CA GLY A 53 -8.41 16.39 -7.11
C GLY A 53 -8.61 15.28 -8.14
N GLY A 54 -8.34 14.03 -7.76
CA GLY A 54 -8.30 12.90 -8.68
C GLY A 54 -9.65 12.33 -9.07
N LEU A 55 -10.73 12.60 -8.31
CA LEU A 55 -12.10 12.34 -8.75
C LEU A 55 -12.62 13.52 -9.59
N ALA A 56 -11.96 13.78 -10.72
CA ALA A 56 -12.31 14.78 -11.70
C ALA A 56 -11.72 14.39 -13.07
N GLU A 57 -12.31 14.92 -14.15
CA GLU A 57 -11.83 14.70 -15.53
C GLU A 57 -10.44 15.32 -15.77
N TYR A 58 -10.11 16.39 -15.04
CA TYR A 58 -8.83 17.09 -15.14
C TYR A 58 -8.27 17.42 -13.76
N VAL A 59 -6.94 17.29 -13.62
CA VAL A 59 -6.24 17.66 -12.39
C VAL A 59 -4.82 18.12 -12.66
N ALA A 60 -4.37 19.14 -11.93
CA ALA A 60 -2.99 19.58 -11.96
C ALA A 60 -2.10 18.66 -11.09
N ALA A 61 -1.05 18.10 -11.69
CA ALA A 61 -0.05 17.28 -11.02
C ALA A 61 1.33 17.95 -11.03
N SER A 62 2.15 17.66 -10.02
CA SER A 62 3.54 18.13 -9.99
C SER A 62 4.43 17.21 -10.85
N GLU A 63 5.31 17.79 -11.67
CA GLU A 63 6.33 17.04 -12.42
C GLU A 63 7.16 16.13 -11.51
N GLY A 64 7.45 16.59 -10.28
CA GLY A 64 8.22 15.85 -9.27
C GLY A 64 7.48 14.66 -8.64
N ASN A 65 6.21 14.43 -8.97
CA ASN A 65 5.43 13.26 -8.51
C ASN A 65 4.83 12.46 -9.68
N THR A 66 5.19 12.81 -10.92
CA THR A 66 4.60 12.25 -12.14
C THR A 66 5.65 11.46 -12.89
N VAL A 67 5.27 10.31 -13.43
CA VAL A 67 6.15 9.40 -14.19
C VAL A 67 5.42 9.00 -15.46
N ALA A 68 6.17 8.86 -16.56
CA ALA A 68 5.64 8.33 -17.81
C ALA A 68 5.13 6.90 -17.62
N LEU A 69 3.98 6.61 -18.19
CA LEU A 69 3.41 5.27 -18.17
C LEU A 69 4.13 4.40 -19.23
N PRO A 70 4.73 3.26 -18.87
CA PRO A 70 5.37 2.39 -19.85
C PRO A 70 4.38 1.77 -20.84
N THR A 71 4.88 1.40 -22.02
CA THR A 71 4.04 0.78 -23.04
C THR A 71 3.60 -0.61 -22.56
N GLY A 72 2.28 -0.85 -22.52
CA GLY A 72 1.71 -2.15 -22.11
C GLY A 72 1.18 -2.19 -20.67
N VAL A 73 1.42 -1.16 -19.85
CA VAL A 73 0.74 -1.00 -18.56
C VAL A 73 -0.56 -0.23 -18.77
N SER A 74 -1.70 -0.79 -18.37
CA SER A 74 -2.98 -0.10 -18.51
C SER A 74 -3.06 1.10 -17.56
N ALA A 75 -3.66 2.21 -18.02
CA ALA A 75 -3.84 3.41 -17.18
C ALA A 75 -4.63 3.10 -15.90
N ALA A 76 -5.66 2.25 -15.99
CA ALA A 76 -6.46 1.83 -14.84
C ALA A 76 -5.61 1.08 -13.79
N ASP A 77 -4.75 0.14 -14.23
CA ASP A 77 -3.89 -0.59 -13.31
C ASP A 77 -2.81 0.32 -12.71
N ALA A 78 -2.30 1.27 -13.51
CA ALA A 78 -1.36 2.28 -13.09
C ALA A 78 -1.96 3.29 -12.11
N ALA A 79 -3.22 3.69 -12.25
CA ALA A 79 -3.92 4.52 -11.27
C ALA A 79 -4.16 3.76 -9.95
N GLY A 80 -4.13 2.43 -9.98
CA GLY A 80 -4.34 1.59 -8.80
C GLY A 80 -3.17 1.58 -7.82
N PHE A 81 -1.93 1.86 -8.22
CA PHE A 81 -0.77 1.57 -7.38
C PHE A 81 -0.06 2.75 -6.67
N PRO A 82 -0.15 4.05 -7.05
CA PRO A 82 0.75 5.07 -6.52
C PRO A 82 0.86 5.12 -5.00
N MET A 83 -0.22 5.43 -4.27
CA MET A 83 -0.12 5.51 -2.81
C MET A 83 0.05 4.13 -2.16
N ALA A 84 -0.69 3.13 -2.64
CA ALA A 84 -0.72 1.80 -2.02
C ALA A 84 0.60 1.03 -2.23
N GLY A 85 1.10 1.01 -3.47
CA GLY A 85 2.37 0.45 -3.88
C GLY A 85 3.56 1.17 -3.26
N LEU A 86 3.60 2.51 -3.25
CA LEU A 86 4.68 3.23 -2.56
C LEU A 86 4.69 2.97 -1.06
N THR A 87 3.53 2.79 -0.45
CA THR A 87 3.41 2.46 0.98
C THR A 87 3.90 1.03 1.25
N ALA A 88 3.53 0.07 0.40
CA ALA A 88 4.01 -1.30 0.48
C ALA A 88 5.54 -1.37 0.29
N LEU A 89 6.06 -0.67 -0.72
CA LEU A 89 7.48 -0.57 -1.01
C LEU A 89 8.25 0.07 0.15
N GLN A 90 7.70 1.14 0.74
CA GLN A 90 8.30 1.76 1.93
C GLN A 90 8.38 0.75 3.07
N GLY A 91 7.32 -0.03 3.32
CA GLY A 91 7.30 -1.04 4.38
C GLY A 91 8.38 -2.11 4.19
N VAL A 92 8.52 -2.60 2.96
CA VAL A 92 9.53 -3.61 2.59
C VAL A 92 10.95 -3.02 2.62
N LYS A 93 11.17 -1.80 2.11
CA LYS A 93 12.48 -1.13 2.23
C LYS A 93 12.87 -0.83 3.69
N THR A 94 11.91 -0.47 4.55
CA THR A 94 12.16 -0.18 5.98
C THR A 94 12.68 -1.40 6.75
N ILE A 95 12.35 -2.61 6.31
CA ILE A 95 12.87 -3.85 6.91
C ILE A 95 14.21 -4.30 6.30
N GLY A 96 14.75 -3.52 5.37
CA GLY A 96 16.10 -3.68 4.83
C GLY A 96 16.19 -4.36 3.47
N THR A 97 15.07 -4.70 2.84
CA THR A 97 15.03 -5.31 1.51
C THR A 97 15.58 -4.36 0.46
N LYS A 98 16.46 -4.87 -0.41
CA LYS A 98 17.17 -4.06 -1.41
C LYS A 98 16.80 -4.37 -2.86
N PHE A 99 16.17 -5.52 -3.12
CA PHE A 99 15.82 -5.97 -4.48
C PHE A 99 17.04 -6.14 -5.40
N ASP A 100 18.22 -6.40 -4.84
CA ASP A 100 19.47 -6.63 -5.59
C ASP A 100 19.75 -8.13 -5.86
N GLY A 101 18.79 -9.00 -5.50
CA GLY A 101 18.90 -10.45 -5.61
C GLY A 101 19.82 -11.10 -4.56
N ARG A 102 20.34 -10.34 -3.58
CA ARG A 102 21.28 -10.83 -2.56
C ARG A 102 20.66 -10.91 -1.16
N ASP A 103 19.40 -10.52 -1.02
CA ASP A 103 18.65 -10.65 0.22
C ASP A 103 18.58 -12.12 0.66
N THR A 104 19.09 -12.43 1.85
CA THR A 104 19.13 -13.80 2.41
C THR A 104 17.76 -14.29 2.88
N GLY A 105 16.70 -13.49 2.67
CA GLY A 105 15.36 -13.75 3.17
C GLY A 105 15.21 -13.49 4.67
N ALA A 106 13.95 -13.33 5.09
CA ALA A 106 13.53 -13.16 6.47
C ALA A 106 12.12 -13.73 6.61
N ASN A 107 11.70 -14.10 7.82
CA ASN A 107 10.32 -14.50 8.06
C ASN A 107 9.47 -13.23 8.29
N ILE A 108 8.57 -12.94 7.38
CA ILE A 108 7.73 -11.74 7.39
C ILE A 108 6.28 -12.11 7.58
N LEU A 109 5.60 -11.39 8.47
CA LEU A 109 4.15 -11.37 8.55
C LEU A 109 3.58 -10.11 7.88
N ILE A 110 2.57 -10.27 7.02
CA ILE A 110 1.82 -9.16 6.40
C ILE A 110 0.36 -9.27 6.81
N THR A 111 -0.14 -8.30 7.58
CA THR A 111 -1.56 -8.31 8.01
C THR A 111 -2.46 -7.61 7.00
N ALA A 112 -3.74 -8.00 6.93
CA ALA A 112 -4.70 -7.46 5.95
C ALA A 112 -4.17 -7.52 4.49
N ALA A 113 -3.57 -8.65 4.13
CA ALA A 113 -2.85 -8.86 2.88
C ALA A 113 -3.71 -8.76 1.61
N SER A 114 -5.05 -8.88 1.72
CA SER A 114 -5.96 -8.67 0.59
C SER A 114 -6.35 -7.20 0.36
N SER A 115 -5.82 -6.26 1.15
CA SER A 115 -6.09 -4.83 1.00
C SER A 115 -5.26 -4.21 -0.14
N GLY A 116 -5.57 -2.96 -0.50
CA GLY A 116 -4.80 -2.22 -1.51
C GLY A 116 -3.29 -2.18 -1.23
N VAL A 117 -2.86 -1.93 0.01
CA VAL A 117 -1.42 -1.98 0.37
C VAL A 117 -0.94 -3.43 0.49
N GLY A 118 -1.75 -4.31 1.10
CA GLY A 118 -1.35 -5.68 1.39
C GLY A 118 -1.02 -6.50 0.14
N THR A 119 -1.81 -6.31 -0.92
CA THR A 119 -1.63 -7.04 -2.19
C THR A 119 -0.29 -6.73 -2.85
N TYR A 120 0.18 -5.47 -2.79
CA TYR A 120 1.53 -5.11 -3.23
C TYR A 120 2.60 -5.58 -2.24
N ALA A 121 2.34 -5.48 -0.93
CA ALA A 121 3.33 -5.84 0.08
C ALA A 121 3.72 -7.32 0.01
N VAL A 122 2.76 -8.22 -0.26
CA VAL A 122 3.03 -9.65 -0.47
C VAL A 122 3.95 -9.85 -1.67
N GLN A 123 3.59 -9.30 -2.83
CA GLN A 123 4.37 -9.44 -4.06
C GLN A 123 5.79 -8.89 -3.88
N LEU A 124 5.93 -7.68 -3.32
CA LEU A 124 7.22 -7.04 -3.09
C LEU A 124 8.09 -7.80 -2.07
N ALA A 125 7.49 -8.31 -0.98
CA ALA A 125 8.24 -9.12 -0.03
C ALA A 125 8.74 -10.44 -0.65
N LYS A 126 7.97 -11.04 -1.56
CA LYS A 126 8.40 -12.22 -2.31
C LYS A 126 9.50 -11.93 -3.31
N LEU A 127 9.42 -10.80 -4.02
CA LEU A 127 10.52 -10.33 -4.88
C LEU A 127 11.81 -10.05 -4.07
N GLY A 128 11.69 -9.69 -2.79
CA GLY A 128 12.78 -9.58 -1.82
C GLY A 128 13.28 -10.91 -1.24
N ASN A 129 12.89 -12.05 -1.82
CA ASN A 129 13.29 -13.40 -1.38
C ASN A 129 12.91 -13.72 0.07
N HIS A 130 11.82 -13.13 0.59
CA HIS A 130 11.36 -13.39 1.95
C HIS A 130 10.37 -14.57 2.02
N HIS A 131 10.27 -15.17 3.21
CA HIS A 131 9.21 -16.10 3.55
C HIS A 131 8.04 -15.31 4.13
N VAL A 132 6.91 -15.30 3.43
CA VAL A 132 5.76 -14.44 3.69
C VAL A 132 4.62 -15.26 4.25
N THR A 133 4.32 -15.04 5.53
CA THR A 133 3.02 -15.39 6.11
C THR A 133 2.11 -14.18 5.99
N ALA A 134 0.87 -14.38 5.52
CA ALA A 134 -0.08 -13.32 5.30
C ALA A 134 -1.38 -13.57 6.06
N THR A 135 -2.09 -12.52 6.48
CA THR A 135 -3.45 -12.67 7.02
C THR A 135 -4.48 -11.94 6.18
N CYS A 136 -5.59 -12.60 5.90
CA CYS A 136 -6.76 -12.02 5.23
C CYS A 136 -8.03 -12.73 5.71
N GLY A 137 -9.20 -12.34 5.23
CA GLY A 137 -10.42 -13.09 5.51
C GLY A 137 -10.54 -14.30 4.59
N ALA A 138 -11.23 -15.36 5.05
CA ALA A 138 -11.40 -16.63 4.34
C ALA A 138 -11.60 -16.52 2.80
N ARG A 139 -12.45 -15.60 2.36
CA ARG A 139 -12.75 -15.39 0.93
C ARG A 139 -11.55 -14.99 0.05
N ASN A 140 -10.46 -14.53 0.65
CA ASN A 140 -9.28 -14.00 -0.06
C ASN A 140 -8.04 -14.89 0.12
N LEU A 141 -8.16 -16.09 0.70
CA LEU A 141 -7.03 -16.97 0.97
C LEU A 141 -6.32 -17.38 -0.34
N GLU A 142 -7.07 -17.88 -1.32
CA GLU A 142 -6.54 -18.31 -2.61
C GLU A 142 -5.90 -17.15 -3.37
N LEU A 143 -6.55 -15.99 -3.38
CA LEU A 143 -6.00 -14.79 -3.99
C LEU A 143 -4.64 -14.44 -3.40
N VAL A 144 -4.55 -14.32 -2.07
CA VAL A 144 -3.30 -13.92 -1.40
C VAL A 144 -2.20 -14.97 -1.60
N SER A 145 -2.55 -16.26 -1.63
CA SER A 145 -1.62 -17.32 -2.01
C SER A 145 -1.13 -17.17 -3.45
N SER A 146 -2.00 -16.84 -4.40
CA SER A 146 -1.63 -16.57 -5.80
C SER A 146 -0.74 -15.33 -6.00
N LEU A 147 -0.65 -14.45 -5.00
CA LEU A 147 0.29 -13.31 -4.98
C LEU A 147 1.68 -13.70 -4.47
N GLY A 148 1.85 -14.97 -4.06
CA GLY A 148 3.13 -15.55 -3.66
C GLY A 148 3.31 -15.75 -2.15
N ALA A 149 2.31 -15.47 -1.32
CA ALA A 149 2.40 -15.77 0.12
C ALA A 149 2.64 -17.28 0.33
N ASP A 150 3.65 -17.61 1.13
CA ASP A 150 4.01 -19.00 1.44
C ASP A 150 2.97 -19.63 2.38
N GLU A 151 2.33 -18.81 3.21
CA GLU A 151 1.25 -19.22 4.09
C GLU A 151 0.22 -18.10 4.23
N VAL A 152 -1.06 -18.47 4.25
CA VAL A 152 -2.16 -17.50 4.42
C VAL A 152 -3.08 -17.97 5.54
N LEU A 153 -3.25 -17.10 6.54
CA LEU A 153 -4.08 -17.36 7.72
C LEU A 153 -5.38 -16.58 7.61
N ASP A 154 -6.52 -17.24 7.84
CA ASP A 154 -7.79 -16.57 8.04
C ASP A 154 -7.80 -15.92 9.42
N TYR A 155 -7.85 -14.59 9.49
CA TYR A 155 -7.78 -13.86 10.76
C TYR A 155 -8.96 -14.17 11.72
N MET A 156 -10.03 -14.79 11.23
CA MET A 156 -11.17 -15.22 12.04
C MET A 156 -10.95 -16.56 12.76
N THR A 157 -9.94 -17.34 12.35
CA THR A 157 -9.55 -18.58 13.01
C THR A 157 -8.69 -18.31 14.26
N PRO A 158 -8.63 -19.24 15.23
CA PRO A 158 -7.75 -19.10 16.39
C PRO A 158 -6.28 -18.86 16.00
N GLU A 159 -5.78 -19.58 15.00
CA GLU A 159 -4.41 -19.50 14.51
C GLU A 159 -4.14 -18.13 13.87
N GLY A 160 -5.05 -17.66 13.02
CA GLY A 160 -4.95 -16.34 12.38
C GLY A 160 -5.10 -15.19 13.37
N ALA A 161 -5.97 -15.31 14.37
CA ALA A 161 -6.12 -14.32 15.44
C ALA A 161 -4.86 -14.24 16.33
N ALA A 162 -4.22 -15.38 16.58
CA ALA A 162 -2.94 -15.47 17.29
C ALA A 162 -1.73 -15.14 16.40
N LEU A 163 -1.94 -14.99 15.08
CA LEU A 163 -0.90 -14.77 14.06
C LEU A 163 0.16 -15.88 14.08
N MET A 164 -0.24 -17.11 14.38
CA MET A 164 0.65 -18.26 14.50
C MET A 164 0.74 -19.01 13.18
N ASN A 165 1.93 -19.04 12.57
CA ASN A 165 2.20 -19.92 11.43
C ASN A 165 2.27 -21.38 11.86
N SER A 166 1.95 -22.26 10.92
CA SER A 166 2.03 -23.72 11.04
C SER A 166 3.43 -24.23 11.41
N LEU A 167 4.48 -23.49 11.05
CA LEU A 167 5.87 -23.83 11.36
C LEU A 167 6.31 -23.45 12.79
N GLY A 168 5.47 -22.75 13.55
CA GLY A 168 5.83 -22.21 14.87
C GLY A 168 6.99 -21.20 14.88
N LYS A 169 7.41 -20.73 13.70
CA LYS A 169 8.50 -19.78 13.54
C LYS A 169 8.09 -18.39 14.04
N LYS A 170 9.05 -17.65 14.55
CA LYS A 170 8.84 -16.23 14.89
C LYS A 170 9.14 -15.36 13.68
N TYR A 171 8.46 -14.22 13.59
CA TYR A 171 8.67 -13.27 12.50
C TYR A 171 9.81 -12.31 12.85
N ASP A 172 10.73 -12.13 11.91
CA ASP A 172 11.76 -11.11 11.99
C ASP A 172 11.15 -9.73 11.73
N TYR A 173 10.14 -9.68 10.85
CA TYR A 173 9.44 -8.46 10.53
C TYR A 173 7.93 -8.67 10.45
N VAL A 174 7.17 -7.65 10.85
CA VAL A 174 5.74 -7.58 10.58
C VAL A 174 5.44 -6.26 9.87
N ILE A 175 4.84 -6.33 8.69
CA ILE A 175 4.25 -5.18 8.03
C ILE A 175 2.77 -5.16 8.43
N ASN A 176 2.45 -4.32 9.43
CA ASN A 176 1.12 -4.26 9.99
C ASN A 176 0.23 -3.26 9.24
N ILE A 177 -0.77 -3.75 8.53
CA ILE A 177 -1.76 -2.95 7.81
C ILE A 177 -3.13 -3.05 8.49
N ALA A 178 -3.39 -4.13 9.22
CA ALA A 178 -4.61 -4.32 9.98
C ALA A 178 -4.68 -3.39 11.20
N LYS A 179 -5.72 -2.55 11.25
CA LYS A 179 -5.95 -1.63 12.38
C LYS A 179 -6.23 -2.34 13.70
N ALA A 180 -6.82 -3.54 13.63
CA ALA A 180 -7.21 -4.32 14.81
C ALA A 180 -6.02 -4.96 15.53
N SER A 181 -4.86 -5.09 14.87
CA SER A 181 -3.68 -5.72 15.43
C SER A 181 -3.05 -4.85 16.52
N ARG A 182 -3.04 -5.38 17.76
CA ARG A 182 -2.48 -4.71 18.93
C ARG A 182 -1.03 -5.10 19.12
N TRP A 183 -0.21 -4.15 19.59
CA TRP A 183 1.18 -4.39 19.95
C TRP A 183 1.38 -5.60 20.89
N SER A 184 0.47 -5.82 21.85
CA SER A 184 0.55 -6.96 22.78
C SER A 184 0.54 -8.32 22.07
N VAL A 185 -0.23 -8.47 20.99
CA VAL A 185 -0.28 -9.69 20.18
C VAL A 185 0.91 -9.74 19.24
N LEU A 186 1.20 -8.64 18.53
CA LEU A 186 2.32 -8.56 17.59
C LEU A 186 3.65 -8.88 18.28
N LYS A 187 3.88 -8.39 19.50
CA LYS A 187 5.12 -8.60 20.24
C LYS A 187 5.41 -10.07 20.54
N THR A 188 4.39 -10.92 20.71
CA THR A 188 4.59 -12.35 21.03
C THR A 188 5.00 -13.17 19.82
N THR A 189 4.71 -12.68 18.61
CA THR A 189 5.00 -13.36 17.34
C THR A 189 6.40 -13.04 16.80
N LEU A 190 7.01 -11.97 17.30
CA LEU A 190 8.34 -11.51 16.89
C LEU A 190 9.50 -12.41 17.36
N SER A 191 10.55 -12.47 16.54
CA SER A 191 11.83 -13.06 16.89
C SER A 191 12.55 -12.22 17.95
N GLY A 192 13.75 -12.62 18.39
CA GLY A 192 14.48 -11.94 19.47
C GLY A 192 14.76 -10.46 19.19
N GLN A 193 14.92 -10.10 17.92
CA GLN A 193 15.16 -8.72 17.44
C GLN A 193 14.08 -8.23 16.48
N GLY A 194 12.92 -8.89 16.48
CA GLY A 194 11.89 -8.66 15.48
C GLY A 194 11.31 -7.24 15.54
N ARG A 195 10.85 -6.75 14.39
CA ARG A 195 10.34 -5.37 14.25
C ARG A 195 8.98 -5.33 13.60
N VAL A 196 8.12 -4.43 14.06
CA VAL A 196 6.85 -4.10 13.41
C VAL A 196 6.98 -2.77 12.68
N VAL A 197 6.60 -2.74 11.41
CA VAL A 197 6.36 -1.52 10.64
C VAL A 197 4.86 -1.35 10.53
N ASP A 198 4.31 -0.35 11.22
CA ASP A 198 2.87 -0.14 11.31
C ASP A 198 2.40 0.94 10.32
N VAL A 199 1.62 0.50 9.33
CA VAL A 199 1.10 1.32 8.22
C VAL A 199 -0.17 2.06 8.62
N ALA A 200 -0.98 1.48 9.49
CA ALA A 200 -2.28 2.02 9.88
C ALA A 200 -2.46 1.94 11.40
N PRO A 201 -1.65 2.69 12.17
CA PRO A 201 -1.54 2.50 13.60
C PRO A 201 -2.81 2.88 14.33
N ASN A 202 -3.18 2.06 15.31
CA ASN A 202 -4.13 2.45 16.36
C ASN A 202 -3.39 3.18 17.50
N LEU A 203 -4.14 3.81 18.41
CA LEU A 203 -3.55 4.61 19.50
C LEU A 203 -2.56 3.81 20.37
N GLY A 204 -2.86 2.54 20.63
CA GLY A 204 -1.97 1.66 21.40
C GLY A 204 -0.63 1.43 20.69
N ASN A 205 -0.65 1.26 19.37
CA ASN A 205 0.56 1.10 18.56
C ASN A 205 1.36 2.40 18.45
N ILE A 206 0.69 3.58 18.43
CA ILE A 206 1.38 4.88 18.52
C ILE A 206 2.13 4.99 19.84
N VAL A 207 1.51 4.65 20.97
CA VAL A 207 2.20 4.64 22.28
C VAL A 207 3.35 3.62 22.29
N ALA A 208 3.13 2.44 21.69
CA ALA A 208 4.16 1.42 21.55
C ALA A 208 5.38 1.91 20.75
N SER A 209 5.19 2.75 19.72
CA SER A 209 6.31 3.22 18.90
C SER A 209 7.30 4.09 19.68
N PHE A 210 6.81 4.87 20.65
CA PHE A 210 7.69 5.66 21.52
C PHE A 210 8.32 4.83 22.64
N THR A 211 7.52 3.96 23.27
CA THR A 211 7.98 3.17 24.42
C THR A 211 8.94 2.04 24.05
N THR A 212 8.99 1.63 22.79
CA THR A 212 9.84 0.52 22.31
C THR A 212 11.08 0.97 21.54
N LEU A 213 11.39 2.27 21.50
CA LEU A 213 12.46 2.83 20.67
C LEU A 213 13.83 2.15 20.88
N PHE A 214 14.16 1.80 22.13
CA PHE A 214 15.41 1.14 22.53
C PHE A 214 15.22 -0.34 22.90
N ALA A 215 14.03 -0.90 22.66
CA ALA A 215 13.75 -2.30 22.96
C ALA A 215 14.28 -3.23 21.86
N ARG A 216 14.63 -4.48 22.23
CA ARG A 216 15.05 -5.50 21.26
C ARG A 216 13.96 -5.81 20.23
N ARG A 217 12.71 -5.89 20.71
CA ARG A 217 11.51 -5.94 19.87
C ARG A 217 10.86 -4.57 19.85
N LYS A 218 10.71 -4.00 18.67
CA LYS A 218 10.21 -2.63 18.52
C LYS A 218 9.14 -2.50 17.47
N LEU A 219 8.31 -1.47 17.64
CA LEU A 219 7.33 -1.03 16.67
C LEU A 219 7.71 0.36 16.18
N SER A 220 7.67 0.57 14.87
CA SER A 220 7.84 1.86 14.23
C SER A 220 6.64 2.17 13.35
N LEU A 221 6.20 3.42 13.36
CA LEU A 221 5.17 3.89 12.44
C LEU A 221 5.80 4.07 11.06
N LEU A 222 5.11 3.62 10.02
CA LEU A 222 5.55 3.84 8.66
C LEU A 222 5.46 5.33 8.33
N ASN A 223 6.60 5.93 8.00
CA ASN A 223 6.66 7.27 7.44
C ASN A 223 6.84 7.15 5.92
N GLN A 224 5.82 7.54 5.15
CA GLN A 224 5.89 7.48 3.70
C GLN A 224 6.72 8.67 3.19
N SER A 225 7.94 8.39 2.72
CA SER A 225 8.83 9.39 2.11
C SER A 225 9.19 9.10 0.66
N LEU A 226 8.72 7.96 0.12
CA LEU A 226 9.02 7.56 -1.25
C LEU A 226 8.35 8.48 -2.29
N GLY A 227 9.06 8.70 -3.39
CA GLY A 227 8.74 9.72 -4.40
C GLY A 227 8.74 9.19 -5.82
N LYS A 228 9.07 10.07 -6.77
CA LYS A 228 9.05 9.82 -8.22
C LYS A 228 9.88 8.62 -8.66
N GLU A 229 11.10 8.48 -8.16
CA GLU A 229 12.01 7.39 -8.52
C GLU A 229 11.48 6.02 -8.05
N ASP A 230 10.89 5.98 -6.86
CA ASP A 230 10.25 4.77 -6.34
C ASP A 230 8.98 4.41 -7.11
N LEU A 231 8.24 5.42 -7.59
CA LEU A 231 7.07 5.23 -8.42
C LEU A 231 7.48 4.65 -9.78
N ARG A 232 8.58 5.14 -10.36
CA ARG A 232 9.19 4.60 -11.58
C ARG A 232 9.64 3.16 -11.40
N PHE A 233 10.34 2.84 -10.31
CA PHE A 233 10.75 1.47 -10.00
C PHE A 233 9.55 0.50 -9.93
N LEU A 234 8.45 0.91 -9.32
CA LEU A 234 7.24 0.08 -9.27
C LEU A 234 6.60 -0.11 -10.66
N LEU A 235 6.62 0.91 -11.52
CA LEU A 235 6.18 0.78 -12.91
C LEU A 235 7.05 -0.19 -13.71
N GLU A 236 8.36 -0.14 -13.54
CA GLU A 236 9.29 -1.09 -14.18
C GLU A 236 8.95 -2.53 -13.77
N LEU A 237 8.66 -2.77 -12.48
CA LEU A 237 8.21 -4.09 -12.02
C LEU A 237 6.86 -4.51 -12.63
N MET A 238 5.97 -3.56 -12.90
CA MET A 238 4.69 -3.84 -13.57
C MET A 238 4.88 -4.17 -15.05
N GLU A 239 5.73 -3.41 -15.74
CA GLU A 239 6.09 -3.64 -17.14
C GLU A 239 6.76 -5.02 -17.32
N GLU A 240 7.63 -5.42 -16.39
CA GLU A 240 8.26 -6.74 -16.35
C GLU A 240 7.30 -7.87 -15.93
N GLY A 241 6.05 -7.56 -15.57
CA GLY A 241 5.07 -8.53 -15.09
C GLY A 241 5.37 -9.12 -13.71
N LYS A 242 6.33 -8.55 -12.98
CA LYS A 242 6.73 -8.98 -11.62
C LYS A 242 5.81 -8.43 -10.54
N LEU A 243 5.09 -7.35 -10.83
CA LEU A 243 4.11 -6.72 -9.96
C LEU A 243 2.81 -6.52 -10.72
N ARG A 244 1.68 -6.86 -10.11
CA ARG A 244 0.36 -6.59 -10.70
C ARG A 244 -0.59 -5.91 -9.73
N THR A 245 -1.44 -5.04 -10.27
CA THR A 245 -2.55 -4.43 -9.56
C THR A 245 -3.69 -5.44 -9.41
N VAL A 246 -4.12 -5.69 -8.17
CA VAL A 246 -5.36 -6.42 -7.91
C VAL A 246 -6.51 -5.41 -7.92
N VAL A 247 -7.36 -5.47 -8.93
CA VAL A 247 -8.55 -4.62 -9.05
C VAL A 247 -9.76 -5.33 -8.46
N ASP A 248 -10.41 -4.72 -7.48
CA ASP A 248 -11.68 -5.17 -6.89
C ASP A 248 -12.84 -4.93 -7.84
N SER A 249 -12.93 -3.70 -8.33
CA SER A 249 -14.03 -3.23 -9.17
C SER A 249 -13.62 -1.96 -9.91
N ARG A 250 -14.22 -1.74 -11.07
CA ARG A 250 -14.10 -0.53 -11.89
C ARG A 250 -15.47 0.12 -11.99
N HIS A 251 -15.51 1.45 -11.86
CA HIS A 251 -16.75 2.23 -11.87
C HIS A 251 -16.57 3.42 -12.80
N PRO A 252 -17.56 3.77 -13.63
CA PRO A 252 -17.50 5.01 -14.39
C PRO A 252 -17.60 6.22 -13.44
N PHE A 253 -17.14 7.39 -13.88
CA PHE A 253 -17.10 8.61 -13.08
C PHE A 253 -18.47 8.99 -12.47
N GLU A 254 -19.57 8.78 -13.21
CA GLU A 254 -20.93 9.05 -12.74
C GLU A 254 -21.32 8.20 -11.51
N LYS A 255 -20.63 7.07 -11.32
CA LYS A 255 -20.79 6.15 -10.19
C LYS A 255 -19.67 6.25 -9.16
N ALA A 256 -18.91 7.34 -9.15
CA ALA A 256 -17.84 7.55 -8.17
C ALA A 256 -18.33 7.47 -6.71
N ALA A 257 -19.59 7.78 -6.43
CA ALA A 257 -20.20 7.60 -5.12
C ALA A 257 -20.28 6.11 -4.70
N GLU A 258 -20.69 5.21 -5.60
CA GLU A 258 -20.74 3.76 -5.35
C GLU A 258 -19.33 3.20 -5.10
N ALA A 259 -18.35 3.63 -5.91
CA ALA A 259 -16.94 3.31 -5.71
C ALA A 259 -16.43 3.77 -4.33
N TRP A 260 -16.83 4.96 -3.91
CA TRP A 260 -16.48 5.52 -2.60
C TRP A 260 -17.07 4.70 -1.46
N GLU A 261 -18.35 4.36 -1.53
CA GLU A 261 -19.03 3.51 -0.54
C GLU A 261 -18.38 2.14 -0.42
N LYS A 262 -18.01 1.52 -1.55
CA LYS A 262 -17.28 0.25 -1.58
C LYS A 262 -15.99 0.32 -0.78
N VAL A 263 -15.17 1.35 -0.99
CA VAL A 263 -13.94 1.57 -0.21
C VAL A 263 -14.27 1.80 1.28
N PHE A 264 -15.34 2.54 1.58
CA PHE A 264 -15.76 2.83 2.94
C PHE A 264 -16.22 1.62 3.73
N SER A 265 -16.81 0.64 3.04
CA SER A 265 -17.22 -0.63 3.64
C SER A 265 -16.05 -1.44 4.21
N CYS A 266 -14.79 -1.12 3.88
CA CYS A 266 -13.58 -1.88 4.22
C CYS A 266 -13.54 -3.31 3.65
N HIS A 267 -14.42 -3.66 2.72
CA HIS A 267 -14.51 -4.99 2.12
C HIS A 267 -14.02 -5.04 0.66
N ALA A 268 -13.27 -4.04 0.19
CA ALA A 268 -12.62 -4.11 -1.11
C ALA A 268 -11.43 -5.07 -1.07
N THR A 269 -11.27 -5.87 -2.13
CA THR A 269 -10.12 -6.76 -2.34
C THR A 269 -9.17 -6.12 -3.34
N GLY A 270 -8.08 -5.50 -2.85
CA GLY A 270 -7.17 -4.72 -3.67
C GLY A 270 -7.65 -3.27 -3.88
N LYS A 271 -7.78 -2.84 -5.13
CA LYS A 271 -8.04 -1.45 -5.53
C LYS A 271 -9.40 -1.30 -6.22
N VAL A 272 -10.15 -0.27 -5.82
CA VAL A 272 -11.33 0.21 -6.55
C VAL A 272 -10.88 1.32 -7.47
N ILE A 273 -11.22 1.23 -8.75
CA ILE A 273 -10.84 2.19 -9.79
C ILE A 273 -12.09 2.95 -10.23
N VAL A 274 -11.92 4.26 -10.46
CA VAL A 274 -12.91 5.10 -11.14
C VAL A 274 -12.32 5.46 -12.49
N ASP A 275 -13.00 5.06 -13.56
CA ASP A 275 -12.64 5.38 -14.94
C ASP A 275 -13.30 6.70 -15.33
N MET A 276 -12.53 7.55 -16.02
CA MET A 276 -12.97 8.84 -16.55
C MET A 276 -13.30 8.74 -18.03
#